data_AF-A0A1Y1S8P7-F1
#
_entry.id   AF-A0A1Y1S8P7-F1
#
_cell.length_a   1.000
_cell.length_b   1.000
_cell.length_c   1.000
_cell.angle_alpha   90.00
_cell.angle_beta   90.00
_cell.angle_gamma   90.00
#
_symmetry.space_group_name_H-M   'P 1'
#
loop_
_entity.id
_entity.type
_entity.pdbx_description
1 polymer ?
#
loop_
_entity_poly.entity_id
_entity_poly.type
_entity_poly.pdbx_seq_one_letter_code
_entity_poly.pdbx_strand_id
1 'polypeptide(L)'
;MSHSTDIGKPITTDLPTYEEYKEAIEAKKNTAIGSIAPFIPSEYKRVALANLSFFLVGLTYAFIRQFKEILVLDTFQDATVAIWLELLTFCASITILGVVNRIHAKHGVNRGTSMFILFFIGLYLAWGFLTVFDRFVIEKGVAQEIMSGSRWTIRGLNIFRQPLIMLNNLVMTLFYVILDSSTSFLIGCGYMMYFTANVTHEQMSRYIFLILLGANASLFFSVFLAKFMARLIDQRAIASTKWIYYCASICVASLFYGALYFMKRLSDREFRKPLYVGHVIGQQTPKAKTNVGLSQSLRIVCRTPWLLGMCLFAVAYNFASAIDSVTSMYSFVAYSDFLQQNPHMNRNPGQGDSSSALSSKYKSIECFLTSAISVYLMLVPVFKRIFGTVGILGFAAVVCAACTVPDFLICLFSTINYPFTHFGERSLFTFGINSATAYFEWEAFLVMTSNLLSKVGKYSFYDVIKESLSVKIDPEKRIIYKGIFDGLAQKIGKLLASIYVIVLVNVFHKNDVRYFAFLTFMIRAALFGLVFFMMIKVHADYKRAVQNDTYLDNSGKSPVGDRLDSETVR
;
A
#
# COMPACT_ATOMS: atom_id res chain seq x y z
N MET A 1 -32.03 0.18 42.96
CA MET A 1 -30.92 0.15 43.93
C MET A 1 -29.87 1.15 43.48
N SER A 2 -29.86 2.30 44.15
CA SER A 2 -28.98 3.45 43.91
C SER A 2 -27.61 3.19 44.55
N HIS A 3 -26.56 3.09 43.74
CA HIS A 3 -25.19 3.14 44.25
C HIS A 3 -24.84 4.59 44.58
N SER A 4 -24.75 4.87 45.88
CA SER A 4 -24.23 6.11 46.44
C SER A 4 -22.76 6.27 46.10
N THR A 5 -22.44 7.46 45.59
CA THR A 5 -21.12 8.02 45.37
C THR A 5 -20.30 8.05 46.65
N ASP A 6 -19.25 7.22 46.70
CA ASP A 6 -18.10 7.44 47.59
C ASP A 6 -17.30 8.62 47.04
N ILE A 7 -17.51 9.78 47.65
CA ILE A 7 -16.68 10.97 47.49
C ILE A 7 -15.59 10.90 48.56
N GLY A 8 -14.33 10.93 48.13
CA GLY A 8 -13.25 11.45 48.98
C GLY A 8 -12.28 10.42 49.56
N LYS A 9 -11.38 9.91 48.71
CA LYS A 9 -9.96 9.87 49.05
C LYS A 9 -9.19 10.52 47.90
N PRO A 10 -8.36 11.55 48.13
CA PRO A 10 -7.43 12.01 47.11
C PRO A 10 -6.50 10.84 46.83
N ILE A 11 -6.68 10.20 45.67
CA ILE A 11 -5.67 9.29 45.14
C ILE A 11 -4.47 10.21 44.91
N THR A 12 -3.45 10.10 45.78
CA THR A 12 -2.11 10.61 45.48
C THR A 12 -1.63 9.82 44.28
N THR A 13 -2.00 10.28 43.08
CA THR A 13 -1.49 9.71 41.85
C THR A 13 -0.06 10.22 41.70
N ASP A 14 0.92 9.31 41.76
CA ASP A 14 2.30 9.49 41.27
C ASP A 14 2.36 9.83 39.75
N LEU A 15 1.27 10.34 39.19
CA LEU A 15 1.15 10.74 37.80
C LEU A 15 1.57 12.21 37.71
N PRO A 16 2.47 12.55 36.77
CA PRO A 16 2.89 13.93 36.58
C PRO A 16 1.70 14.81 36.18
N THR A 17 1.83 16.12 36.43
CA THR A 17 0.93 17.11 35.84
C THR A 17 1.15 17.19 34.32
N TYR A 18 0.20 17.80 33.59
CA TYR A 18 0.34 17.97 32.13
C TYR A 18 1.58 18.80 31.75
N GLU A 19 1.88 19.83 32.54
CA GLU A 19 3.04 20.70 32.34
C GLU A 19 4.35 19.95 32.56
N GLU A 20 4.47 19.24 33.68
CA GLU A 20 5.64 18.37 33.97
C GLU A 20 5.84 17.31 32.88
N TYR A 21 4.75 16.70 32.41
CA TYR A 21 4.78 15.74 31.31
C TYR A 21 5.31 16.37 30.02
N LYS A 22 4.90 17.61 29.70
CA LYS A 22 5.35 18.34 28.50
C LYS A 22 6.81 18.76 28.61
N GLU A 23 7.23 19.29 29.76
CA GLU A 23 8.63 19.67 30.02
C GLU A 23 9.58 18.48 29.92
N ALA A 24 9.19 17.32 30.46
CA ALA A 24 9.98 16.10 30.35
C ALA A 24 10.17 15.63 28.89
N ILE A 25 9.17 15.87 28.02
CA ILE A 25 9.26 15.60 26.59
C ILE A 25 10.21 16.58 25.91
N GLU A 26 10.09 17.87 26.20
CA GLU A 26 10.94 18.93 25.61
C GLU A 26 12.41 18.76 26.00
N ALA A 27 12.68 18.45 27.28
CA ALA A 27 14.02 18.13 27.76
C ALA A 27 14.65 16.97 26.99
N LYS A 28 13.87 15.90 26.73
CA LYS A 28 14.34 14.77 25.92
C LYS A 28 14.54 15.13 24.47
N LYS A 29 13.67 15.93 23.86
CA LYS A 29 13.76 16.33 22.44
C LYS A 29 15.10 16.99 22.10
N ASN A 30 15.72 17.65 23.08
CA ASN A 30 17.03 18.29 22.95
C ASN A 30 18.21 17.32 22.97
N THR A 31 18.01 16.05 23.33
CA THR A 31 19.07 15.02 23.30
C THR A 31 19.19 14.37 21.91
N ALA A 32 20.37 13.86 21.56
CA ALA A 32 20.60 13.19 20.27
C ALA A 32 19.63 12.01 20.03
N ILE A 33 19.43 11.17 21.06
CA ILE A 33 18.49 10.04 21.01
C ILE A 33 17.04 10.54 21.02
N GLY A 34 16.71 11.54 21.84
CA GLY A 34 15.36 12.09 21.89
C GLY A 34 14.95 12.88 20.66
N SER A 35 15.89 13.29 19.79
CA SER A 35 15.56 13.85 18.47
C SER A 35 14.94 12.79 17.53
N ILE A 36 15.37 11.54 17.66
CA ILE A 36 14.80 10.39 16.93
C ILE A 36 13.52 9.95 17.64
N ALA A 37 13.54 9.94 18.97
CA ALA A 37 12.63 9.24 19.83
C ALA A 37 12.20 10.09 21.06
N PRO A 38 11.39 11.16 20.88
CA PRO A 38 11.03 12.08 21.97
C PRO A 38 9.90 11.49 22.83
N PHE A 39 10.17 10.40 23.55
CA PHE A 39 9.19 9.76 24.43
C PHE A 39 9.76 9.46 25.81
N ILE A 40 8.88 9.52 26.80
CA ILE A 40 9.19 9.40 28.23
C ILE A 40 9.05 7.93 28.67
N PRO A 41 9.69 7.49 29.76
CA PRO A 41 9.63 6.08 30.20
C PRO A 41 8.21 5.53 30.39
N SER A 42 7.26 6.38 30.78
CA SER A 42 5.83 6.03 30.89
C SER A 42 5.19 5.64 29.55
N GLU A 43 5.74 6.11 28.43
CA GLU A 43 5.24 5.83 27.08
C GLU A 43 5.90 4.62 26.42
N TYR A 44 7.01 4.11 26.97
CA TYR A 44 7.83 3.07 26.32
C TYR A 44 7.02 1.83 25.97
N LYS A 45 6.16 1.37 26.88
CA LYS A 45 5.31 0.19 26.66
C LYS A 45 4.28 0.43 25.56
N ARG A 46 3.67 1.62 25.51
CA ARG A 46 2.70 2.00 24.46
C ARG A 46 3.35 2.03 23.10
N VAL A 47 4.50 2.69 23.01
CA VAL A 47 5.25 2.83 21.76
C VAL A 47 5.75 1.47 21.28
N ALA A 48 6.28 0.64 22.17
CA ALA A 48 6.73 -0.71 21.83
C ALA A 48 5.58 -1.59 21.31
N LEU A 49 4.43 -1.58 22.00
CA LEU A 49 3.24 -2.32 21.55
C LEU A 49 2.68 -1.80 20.23
N ALA A 50 2.67 -0.48 20.03
CA ALA A 50 2.28 0.15 18.78
C ALA A 50 3.19 -0.29 17.63
N ASN A 51 4.50 -0.16 17.83
CA ASN A 51 5.53 -0.53 16.87
C ASN A 51 5.43 -2.03 16.51
N LEU A 52 5.34 -2.91 17.52
CA LEU A 52 5.21 -4.35 17.30
C LEU A 52 3.89 -4.72 16.59
N SER A 53 2.80 -4.02 16.90
CA SER A 53 1.52 -4.24 16.22
C SER A 53 1.60 -3.85 14.74
N PHE A 54 2.19 -2.71 14.43
CA PHE A 54 2.38 -2.28 13.04
C PHE A 54 3.43 -3.11 12.28
N PHE A 55 4.45 -3.63 12.98
CA PHE A 55 5.35 -4.63 12.44
C PHE A 55 4.57 -5.89 12.02
N LEU A 56 3.71 -6.44 12.88
CA LEU A 56 2.89 -7.62 12.53
C LEU A 56 1.89 -7.32 11.41
N VAL A 57 1.27 -6.15 11.40
CA VAL A 57 0.35 -5.73 10.34
C VAL A 57 1.10 -5.67 9.00
N GLY A 58 2.27 -5.02 8.99
CA GLY A 58 3.13 -4.95 7.81
C GLY A 58 3.62 -6.32 7.35
N LEU A 59 3.98 -7.20 8.29
CA LEU A 59 4.44 -8.56 8.00
C LEU A 59 3.31 -9.38 7.36
N THR A 60 2.10 -9.26 7.90
CA THR A 60 0.90 -9.93 7.38
C THR A 60 0.61 -9.51 5.95
N TYR A 61 0.66 -8.20 5.67
CA TYR A 61 0.47 -7.67 4.32
C TYR A 61 1.57 -8.10 3.36
N ALA A 62 2.83 -8.02 3.78
CA ALA A 62 3.97 -8.39 2.93
C ALA A 62 3.96 -9.88 2.58
N PHE A 63 3.67 -10.74 3.56
CA PHE A 63 3.51 -12.18 3.37
C PHE A 63 2.37 -12.50 2.40
N ILE A 64 1.17 -11.94 2.63
CA ILE A 64 0.01 -12.15 1.76
C ILE A 64 0.28 -11.62 0.35
N ARG A 65 0.98 -10.48 0.23
CA ARG A 65 1.38 -9.90 -1.05
C ARG A 65 2.31 -10.84 -1.84
N GLN A 66 3.27 -11.49 -1.21
CA GLN A 66 4.14 -12.45 -1.90
C GLN A 66 3.36 -13.71 -2.26
N PHE A 67 2.54 -14.20 -1.34
CA PHE A 67 1.73 -15.40 -1.54
C PHE A 67 0.75 -15.25 -2.71
N LYS A 68 0.09 -14.10 -2.86
CA LYS A 68 -0.83 -13.85 -3.98
C LYS A 68 -0.12 -13.82 -5.34
N GLU A 69 1.14 -13.38 -5.39
CA GLU A 69 1.93 -13.40 -6.62
C GLU A 69 2.28 -14.84 -7.04
N ILE A 70 2.57 -15.71 -6.07
CA ILE A 70 2.74 -17.14 -6.31
C ILE A 70 1.45 -17.75 -6.87
N LEU A 71 0.28 -17.40 -6.31
CA LEU A 71 -1.00 -17.87 -6.84
C LEU A 71 -1.22 -17.45 -8.30
N VAL A 72 -0.89 -16.20 -8.67
CA VAL A 72 -0.98 -15.71 -10.06
C VAL A 72 -0.12 -16.55 -11.00
N LEU A 73 1.16 -16.73 -10.66
CA LEU A 73 2.11 -17.42 -11.53
C LEU A 73 1.83 -18.93 -11.62
N ASP A 74 1.52 -19.58 -10.50
CA ASP A 74 1.34 -21.04 -10.47
C ASP A 74 -0.05 -21.47 -10.94
N THR A 75 -1.12 -20.78 -10.51
CA THR A 75 -2.51 -21.23 -10.76
C THR A 75 -3.04 -20.73 -12.10
N PHE A 76 -2.77 -19.48 -12.44
CA PHE A 76 -3.34 -18.85 -13.62
C PHE A 76 -2.40 -18.88 -14.83
N GLN A 77 -1.09 -19.07 -14.61
CA GLN A 77 -0.05 -19.21 -15.65
C GLN A 77 0.02 -18.04 -16.65
N ASP A 78 -0.62 -16.91 -16.34
CA ASP A 78 -0.70 -15.75 -17.21
C ASP A 78 -0.63 -14.46 -16.36
N ALA A 79 0.37 -13.64 -16.64
CA ALA A 79 0.60 -12.37 -15.94
C ALA A 79 -0.52 -11.35 -16.18
N THR A 80 -1.23 -11.42 -17.31
CA THR A 80 -2.35 -10.52 -17.62
C THR A 80 -3.53 -10.71 -16.70
N VAL A 81 -3.70 -11.89 -16.10
CA VAL A 81 -4.78 -12.19 -15.15
C VAL A 81 -4.64 -11.35 -13.88
N ALA A 82 -3.41 -10.98 -13.48
CA ALA A 82 -3.17 -10.09 -12.35
C ALA A 82 -3.91 -8.76 -12.49
N ILE A 83 -3.96 -8.21 -13.71
CA ILE A 83 -4.58 -6.93 -14.03
C ILE A 83 -6.11 -7.01 -13.83
N TRP A 84 -6.72 -8.10 -14.28
CA TRP A 84 -8.16 -8.34 -14.09
C TRP A 84 -8.51 -8.64 -12.63
N LEU A 85 -7.64 -9.33 -11.91
CA LEU A 85 -7.79 -9.55 -10.47
C LEU A 85 -7.75 -8.24 -9.68
N GLU A 86 -6.93 -7.26 -10.07
CA GLU A 86 -6.93 -5.93 -9.46
C GLU A 86 -8.25 -5.18 -9.65
N LEU A 87 -8.86 -5.29 -10.84
CA LEU A 87 -10.19 -4.74 -11.13
C LEU A 87 -11.26 -5.35 -10.20
N LEU A 88 -11.28 -6.68 -10.05
CA LEU A 88 -12.22 -7.33 -9.11
C LEU A 88 -11.94 -6.95 -7.65
N THR A 89 -10.65 -6.85 -7.30
CA THR A 89 -10.22 -6.47 -5.96
C THR A 89 -10.70 -5.07 -5.59
N PHE A 90 -10.71 -4.12 -6.53
CA PHE A 90 -11.27 -2.79 -6.33
C PHE A 90 -12.74 -2.84 -5.88
N CYS A 91 -13.57 -3.60 -6.60
CA CYS A 91 -15.01 -3.74 -6.32
C CYS A 91 -15.24 -4.39 -4.94
N ALA A 92 -14.53 -5.48 -4.64
CA ALA A 92 -14.62 -6.15 -3.35
C ALA A 92 -14.16 -5.23 -2.20
N SER A 93 -13.09 -4.49 -2.44
CA SER A 93 -12.53 -3.52 -1.51
C SER A 93 -13.49 -2.41 -1.09
N ILE A 94 -14.29 -1.87 -2.02
CA ILE A 94 -15.32 -0.87 -1.72
C ILE A 94 -16.41 -1.49 -0.85
N THR A 95 -16.81 -2.72 -1.18
CA THR A 95 -17.84 -3.45 -0.44
C THR A 95 -17.38 -3.72 1.01
N ILE A 96 -16.15 -4.23 1.18
CA ILE A 96 -15.55 -4.48 2.49
C ILE A 96 -15.44 -3.17 3.29
N LEU A 97 -14.97 -2.08 2.68
CA LEU A 97 -14.90 -0.77 3.34
C LEU A 97 -16.28 -0.33 3.84
N GLY A 98 -17.33 -0.46 3.03
CA GLY A 98 -18.70 -0.15 3.40
C GLY A 98 -19.22 -0.98 4.58
N VAL A 99 -18.96 -2.30 4.55
CA VAL A 99 -19.35 -3.21 5.63
C VAL A 99 -18.62 -2.87 6.94
N VAL A 100 -17.31 -2.67 6.88
CA VAL A 100 -16.53 -2.40 8.10
C VAL A 100 -16.86 -1.03 8.69
N ASN A 101 -17.08 -0.01 7.86
CA ASN A 101 -17.54 1.30 8.35
C ASN A 101 -18.87 1.20 9.07
N ARG A 102 -19.82 0.38 8.59
CA ARG A 102 -21.07 0.10 9.32
C ARG A 102 -20.81 -0.59 10.66
N ILE A 103 -19.87 -1.54 10.72
CA ILE A 103 -19.48 -2.22 11.97
C ILE A 103 -18.86 -1.23 12.95
N HIS A 104 -17.94 -0.36 12.51
CA HIS A 104 -17.32 0.68 13.31
C HIS A 104 -18.32 1.70 13.83
N ALA A 105 -19.27 2.14 13.00
CA ALA A 105 -20.33 3.06 13.40
C ALA A 105 -21.24 2.43 14.47
N LYS A 106 -21.57 1.14 14.35
CA LYS A 106 -22.46 0.43 15.28
C LYS A 106 -21.78 0.09 16.61
N HIS A 107 -20.55 -0.41 16.59
CA HIS A 107 -19.88 -0.98 17.79
C HIS A 107 -18.70 -0.14 18.31
N GLY A 108 -18.35 0.95 17.64
CA GLY A 108 -17.14 1.72 17.89
C GLY A 108 -15.91 1.12 17.20
N VAL A 109 -14.87 1.93 17.02
CA VAL A 109 -13.63 1.55 16.32
C VAL A 109 -12.92 0.40 17.01
N ASN A 110 -12.78 0.44 18.35
CA ASN A 110 -12.08 -0.59 19.12
C ASN A 110 -12.71 -1.98 18.99
N ARG A 111 -14.04 -2.09 19.15
CA ARG A 111 -14.73 -3.39 19.05
C ARG A 111 -14.87 -3.83 17.60
N GLY A 112 -15.14 -2.92 16.67
CA GLY A 112 -15.27 -3.27 15.26
C GLY A 112 -13.96 -3.75 14.64
N THR A 113 -12.81 -3.20 15.04
CA THR A 113 -11.49 -3.71 14.61
C THR A 113 -11.26 -5.14 15.10
N SER A 114 -11.64 -5.47 16.35
CA SER A 114 -11.56 -6.84 16.86
C SER A 114 -12.49 -7.81 16.10
N MET A 115 -13.72 -7.39 15.81
CA MET A 115 -14.66 -8.20 15.02
C MET A 115 -14.14 -8.45 13.60
N PHE A 116 -13.56 -7.43 12.97
CA PHE A 116 -12.92 -7.57 11.66
C PHE A 116 -11.80 -8.61 11.68
N ILE A 117 -10.87 -8.53 12.64
CA ILE A 117 -9.76 -9.49 12.74
C ILE A 117 -10.29 -10.91 12.94
N LEU A 118 -11.23 -11.12 13.87
CA LEU A 118 -11.82 -12.44 14.12
C LEU A 118 -12.57 -13.01 12.91
N PHE A 119 -13.30 -12.17 12.19
CA PHE A 119 -13.99 -12.57 10.95
C PHE A 119 -13.00 -13.09 9.90
N PHE A 120 -11.88 -12.39 9.68
CA PHE A 120 -10.88 -12.83 8.70
C PHE A 120 -10.09 -14.07 9.14
N ILE A 121 -9.90 -14.31 10.44
CA ILE A 121 -9.37 -15.59 10.93
C ILE A 121 -10.31 -16.74 10.54
N GLY A 122 -11.60 -16.62 10.85
CA GLY A 122 -12.59 -17.64 10.51
C GLY A 122 -12.71 -17.85 9.00
N LEU A 123 -12.71 -16.75 8.23
CA LEU A 123 -12.78 -16.78 6.78
C LEU A 123 -11.58 -17.51 6.16
N TYR A 124 -10.36 -17.24 6.63
CA TYR A 124 -9.16 -17.92 6.12
C TYR A 124 -9.13 -19.40 6.48
N LEU A 125 -9.51 -19.79 7.68
CA LEU A 125 -9.62 -21.21 8.05
C LEU A 125 -10.65 -21.93 7.17
N ALA A 126 -11.80 -21.32 6.93
CA ALA A 126 -12.81 -21.84 6.01
C ALA A 126 -12.26 -21.93 4.57
N TRP A 127 -11.46 -20.97 4.14
CA TRP A 127 -10.83 -21.00 2.82
C TRP A 127 -9.74 -22.06 2.67
N GLY A 128 -9.03 -22.35 3.76
CA GLY A 128 -8.10 -23.49 3.83
C GLY A 128 -8.81 -24.79 3.53
N PHE A 129 -10.01 -24.99 4.10
CA PHE A 129 -10.86 -26.14 3.81
C PHE A 129 -11.39 -26.14 2.37
N LEU A 130 -11.86 -25.00 1.86
CA LEU A 130 -12.33 -24.87 0.47
C LEU A 130 -11.24 -25.16 -0.55
N THR A 131 -9.98 -24.81 -0.25
CA THR A 131 -8.84 -25.09 -1.13
C THR A 131 -8.59 -26.60 -1.27
N VAL A 132 -8.78 -27.36 -0.18
CA VAL A 132 -8.74 -28.82 -0.20
C VAL A 132 -9.90 -29.35 -1.04
N PHE A 133 -11.11 -28.85 -0.82
CA PHE A 133 -12.30 -29.26 -1.56
C PHE A 133 -12.21 -29.01 -3.08
N ASP A 134 -11.77 -27.82 -3.50
CA ASP A 134 -11.56 -27.45 -4.91
C ASP A 134 -10.68 -28.47 -5.64
N ARG A 135 -9.61 -28.94 -4.97
CA ARG A 135 -8.66 -29.90 -5.57
C ARG A 135 -9.27 -31.27 -5.83
N PHE A 136 -10.14 -31.76 -4.94
CA PHE A 136 -10.65 -33.13 -5.02
C PHE A 136 -12.01 -33.24 -5.70
N VAL A 137 -12.76 -32.15 -5.82
CA VAL A 137 -14.15 -32.17 -6.31
C VAL A 137 -14.34 -31.43 -7.63
N ILE A 138 -13.59 -30.36 -7.89
CA ILE A 138 -13.76 -29.55 -9.11
C ILE A 138 -12.76 -30.01 -10.16
N GLU A 139 -13.26 -30.72 -11.18
CA GLU A 139 -12.45 -31.14 -12.32
C GLU A 139 -12.08 -29.93 -13.18
N LYS A 140 -10.78 -29.61 -13.26
CA LYS A 140 -10.26 -28.48 -14.04
C LYS A 140 -10.12 -28.93 -15.49
N GLY A 141 -10.98 -28.44 -16.40
CA GLY A 141 -10.85 -28.83 -17.81
C GLY A 141 -11.69 -28.03 -18.79
N VAL A 142 -12.98 -27.84 -18.51
CA VAL A 142 -13.95 -27.39 -19.54
C VAL A 142 -13.59 -26.04 -20.16
N ALA A 143 -13.27 -25.01 -19.36
CA ALA A 143 -12.94 -23.71 -19.93
C ALA A 143 -11.54 -23.69 -20.58
N GLN A 144 -10.60 -24.46 -20.04
CA GLN A 144 -9.23 -24.54 -20.57
C GLN A 144 -9.19 -25.26 -21.93
N GLU A 145 -10.02 -26.29 -22.11
CA GLU A 145 -10.25 -26.95 -23.39
C GLU A 145 -10.90 -26.01 -24.41
N ILE A 146 -11.94 -25.26 -24.02
CA ILE A 146 -12.60 -24.27 -24.90
C ILE A 146 -11.61 -23.18 -25.36
N MET A 147 -10.62 -22.84 -24.52
CA MET A 147 -9.61 -21.82 -24.79
C MET A 147 -8.37 -22.34 -25.53
N SER A 148 -8.18 -23.66 -25.66
CA SER A 148 -6.98 -24.26 -26.27
C SER A 148 -6.85 -24.03 -27.79
N GLY A 149 -7.84 -23.39 -28.43
CA GLY A 149 -7.85 -23.15 -29.88
C GLY A 149 -7.53 -21.70 -30.30
N SER A 150 -6.83 -21.54 -31.43
CA SER A 150 -6.54 -20.24 -32.08
C SER A 150 -7.79 -19.48 -32.56
N ARG A 151 -8.97 -20.12 -32.54
CA ARG A 151 -10.24 -19.56 -33.02
C ARG A 151 -10.62 -18.25 -32.32
N TRP A 152 -10.30 -18.10 -31.04
CA TRP A 152 -10.60 -16.89 -30.27
C TRP A 152 -9.70 -15.72 -30.65
N THR A 153 -8.41 -16.00 -30.86
CA THR A 153 -7.42 -15.03 -31.36
C THR A 153 -7.83 -14.52 -32.73
N ILE A 154 -8.24 -15.41 -33.63
CA ILE A 154 -8.68 -15.06 -34.99
C ILE A 154 -9.94 -14.19 -34.97
N ARG A 155 -10.84 -14.40 -34.01
CA ARG A 155 -12.10 -13.64 -33.88
C ARG A 155 -11.96 -12.34 -33.08
N GLY A 156 -10.76 -11.97 -32.64
CA GLY A 156 -10.54 -10.78 -31.81
C GLY A 156 -11.18 -10.85 -30.42
N LEU A 157 -11.60 -12.03 -29.96
CA LEU A 157 -12.26 -12.23 -28.66
C LEU A 157 -11.28 -12.46 -27.51
N ASN A 158 -10.03 -12.05 -27.68
CA ASN A 158 -8.96 -12.23 -26.69
C ASN A 158 -9.24 -11.53 -25.36
N ILE A 159 -10.06 -10.47 -25.35
CA ILE A 159 -10.45 -9.75 -24.14
C ILE A 159 -11.15 -10.64 -23.10
N PHE A 160 -11.86 -11.69 -23.54
CA PHE A 160 -12.60 -12.58 -22.66
C PHE A 160 -11.73 -13.73 -22.12
N ARG A 161 -10.52 -13.91 -22.63
CA ARG A 161 -9.63 -15.00 -22.22
C ARG A 161 -9.32 -14.94 -20.73
N GLN A 162 -8.92 -13.78 -20.22
CA GLN A 162 -8.53 -13.62 -18.82
C GLN A 162 -9.73 -13.78 -17.86
N PRO A 163 -10.89 -13.15 -18.09
CA PRO A 163 -12.09 -13.44 -17.30
C PRO A 163 -12.48 -14.93 -17.29
N LEU A 164 -12.36 -15.64 -18.42
CA LEU A 164 -12.67 -17.07 -18.49
C LEU A 164 -11.67 -17.93 -17.68
N ILE A 165 -10.38 -17.61 -17.73
CA ILE A 165 -9.35 -18.25 -16.88
C ILE A 165 -9.67 -18.05 -15.39
N MET A 166 -10.15 -16.86 -15.02
CA MET A 166 -10.54 -16.54 -13.65
C MET A 166 -11.80 -17.29 -13.20
N LEU A 167 -12.79 -17.44 -14.08
CA LEU A 167 -13.99 -18.23 -13.83
C LEU A 167 -13.67 -19.72 -13.70
N ASN A 168 -12.75 -20.23 -14.52
CA ASN A 168 -12.27 -21.61 -14.43
C ASN A 168 -11.62 -21.93 -13.08
N ASN A 169 -10.96 -20.93 -12.47
CA ASN A 169 -10.34 -21.03 -11.15
C ASN A 169 -11.06 -20.15 -10.12
N LEU A 170 -12.40 -20.18 -10.09
CA LEU A 170 -13.22 -19.26 -9.30
C LEU A 170 -12.85 -19.22 -7.81
N VAL A 171 -12.60 -20.39 -7.19
CA VAL A 171 -12.25 -20.48 -5.77
C VAL A 171 -10.96 -19.71 -5.47
N MET A 172 -9.95 -19.85 -6.32
CA MET A 172 -8.67 -19.15 -6.18
C MET A 172 -8.78 -17.67 -6.53
N THR A 173 -9.60 -17.31 -7.51
CA THR A 173 -9.91 -15.92 -7.87
C THR A 173 -10.55 -15.18 -6.69
N LEU A 174 -11.60 -15.75 -6.09
CA LEU A 174 -12.27 -15.18 -4.93
C LEU A 174 -11.31 -15.10 -3.74
N PHE A 175 -10.46 -16.12 -3.57
CA PHE A 175 -9.45 -16.10 -2.52
C PHE A 175 -8.48 -14.93 -2.65
N TYR A 176 -7.92 -14.74 -3.84
CA TYR A 176 -7.00 -13.66 -4.15
C TYR A 176 -7.63 -12.30 -3.81
N VAL A 177 -8.87 -12.10 -4.24
CA VAL A 177 -9.63 -10.87 -4.03
C VAL A 177 -9.84 -10.59 -2.54
N ILE A 178 -10.18 -11.62 -1.76
CA ILE A 178 -10.36 -11.53 -0.30
C ILE A 178 -9.04 -11.20 0.39
N LEU A 179 -7.95 -11.90 0.04
CA LEU A 179 -6.61 -11.69 0.60
C LEU A 179 -6.11 -10.27 0.39
N ASP A 180 -6.21 -9.76 -0.84
CA ASP A 180 -5.70 -8.42 -1.16
C ASP A 180 -6.56 -7.32 -0.54
N SER A 181 -7.89 -7.50 -0.54
CA SER A 181 -8.82 -6.53 0.02
C SER A 181 -8.72 -6.43 1.54
N SER A 182 -8.57 -7.55 2.24
CA SER A 182 -8.53 -7.61 3.71
C SER A 182 -7.27 -6.95 4.26
N THR A 183 -6.11 -7.26 3.68
CA THR A 183 -4.81 -6.74 4.13
C THR A 183 -4.64 -5.27 3.77
N SER A 184 -5.10 -4.88 2.59
CA SER A 184 -5.15 -3.46 2.20
C SER A 184 -6.02 -2.65 3.15
N PHE A 185 -7.17 -3.19 3.57
CA PHE A 185 -8.02 -2.54 4.57
C PHE A 185 -7.36 -2.52 5.96
N LEU A 186 -6.74 -3.62 6.39
CA LEU A 186 -6.10 -3.75 7.70
C LEU A 186 -5.03 -2.67 7.92
N ILE A 187 -4.15 -2.46 6.93
CA ILE A 187 -3.13 -1.39 6.96
C ILE A 187 -3.77 -0.01 6.80
N GLY A 188 -4.53 0.18 5.73
CA GLY A 188 -4.91 1.53 5.28
C GLY A 188 -5.98 2.18 6.15
N CYS A 189 -6.85 1.39 6.77
CA CYS A 189 -7.99 1.89 7.52
C CYS A 189 -8.09 1.24 8.90
N GLY A 190 -8.13 -0.09 9.00
CA GLY A 190 -8.46 -0.80 10.24
C GLY A 190 -7.56 -0.43 11.43
N TYR A 191 -6.26 -0.75 11.34
CA TYR A 191 -5.36 -0.60 12.48
C TYR A 191 -4.92 0.85 12.72
N MET A 192 -4.82 1.66 11.65
CA MET A 192 -4.55 3.11 11.78
C MET A 192 -5.72 3.86 12.43
N MET A 193 -6.97 3.54 12.09
CA MET A 193 -8.14 4.11 12.78
C MET A 193 -8.18 3.68 14.26
N TYR A 194 -7.89 2.41 14.54
CA TYR A 194 -7.75 1.93 15.91
C TYR A 194 -6.71 2.74 16.68
N PHE A 195 -5.53 2.95 16.10
CA PHE A 195 -4.46 3.66 16.78
C PHE A 195 -4.80 5.13 17.04
N THR A 196 -5.29 5.83 16.00
CA THR A 196 -5.69 7.25 16.10
C THR A 196 -6.86 7.48 17.06
N ALA A 197 -7.72 6.48 17.28
CA ALA A 197 -8.80 6.57 18.26
C ALA A 197 -8.32 6.46 19.73
N ASN A 198 -7.16 5.82 19.98
CA ASN A 198 -6.66 5.56 21.33
C ASN A 198 -5.48 6.47 21.74
N VAL A 199 -4.99 7.31 20.83
CA VAL A 199 -3.79 8.14 21.04
C VAL A 199 -4.12 9.60 20.73
N THR A 200 -3.61 10.52 21.55
CA THR A 200 -3.81 11.97 21.34
C THR A 200 -3.03 12.46 20.12
N HIS A 201 -3.41 13.63 19.61
CA HIS A 201 -2.77 14.23 18.45
C HIS A 201 -1.26 14.44 18.63
N GLU A 202 -0.84 15.00 19.76
CA GLU A 202 0.57 15.25 20.05
C GLU A 202 1.38 13.96 20.21
N GLN A 203 0.77 12.90 20.75
CA GLN A 203 1.40 11.60 20.85
C GLN A 203 1.55 10.94 19.47
N MET A 204 0.52 11.03 18.64
CA MET A 204 0.54 10.45 17.29
C MET A 204 1.69 11.02 16.45
N SER A 205 1.91 12.33 16.47
CA SER A 205 2.99 12.97 15.70
C SER A 205 4.38 12.51 16.14
N ARG A 206 4.56 12.13 17.42
CA ARG A 206 5.82 11.58 17.95
C ARG A 206 5.98 10.10 17.63
N TYR A 207 4.90 9.32 17.74
CA TYR A 207 4.94 7.86 17.58
C TYR A 207 5.06 7.42 16.12
N ILE A 208 4.65 8.27 15.18
CA ILE A 208 4.46 7.87 13.80
C ILE A 208 5.72 7.37 13.10
N PHE A 209 6.86 8.03 13.32
CA PHE A 209 8.13 7.61 12.72
C PHE A 209 8.53 6.20 13.17
N LEU A 210 8.25 5.85 14.42
CA LEU A 210 8.58 4.52 14.97
C LEU A 210 7.58 3.47 14.50
N ILE A 211 6.32 3.84 14.39
CA ILE A 211 5.28 2.97 13.83
C ILE A 211 5.63 2.61 12.38
N LEU A 212 6.03 3.61 11.59
CA LEU A 212 6.48 3.42 10.22
C LEU A 212 7.80 2.63 10.15
N LEU A 213 8.70 2.82 11.12
CA LEU A 213 9.91 2.01 11.26
C LEU A 213 9.55 0.52 11.44
N GLY A 214 8.60 0.18 12.30
CA GLY A 214 8.10 -1.18 12.47
C GLY A 214 7.48 -1.76 11.20
N ALA A 215 6.62 -0.97 10.54
CA ALA A 215 6.02 -1.38 9.28
C ALA A 215 7.09 -1.65 8.20
N ASN A 216 8.13 -0.82 8.11
CA ASN A 216 9.22 -1.04 7.15
C ASN A 216 10.12 -2.21 7.55
N ALA A 217 10.43 -2.38 8.83
CA ALA A 217 11.19 -3.53 9.31
C ALA A 217 10.48 -4.85 8.99
N SER A 218 9.15 -4.86 8.98
CA SER A 218 8.38 -6.05 8.60
C SER A 218 8.64 -6.53 7.16
N LEU A 219 8.94 -5.60 6.24
CA LEU A 219 9.29 -5.93 4.85
C LEU A 219 10.59 -6.73 4.80
N PHE A 220 11.59 -6.37 5.60
CA PHE A 220 12.82 -7.14 5.72
C PHE A 220 12.54 -8.59 6.13
N PHE A 221 11.80 -8.78 7.23
CA PHE A 221 11.46 -10.12 7.72
C PHE A 221 10.61 -10.92 6.74
N SER A 222 9.73 -10.25 5.98
CA SER A 222 8.93 -10.91 4.95
C SER A 222 9.79 -11.59 3.89
N VAL A 223 10.94 -11.01 3.50
CA VAL A 223 11.85 -11.62 2.50
C VAL A 223 12.45 -12.92 3.02
N PHE A 224 12.83 -12.97 4.30
CA PHE A 224 13.35 -14.21 4.92
C PHE A 224 12.26 -15.27 4.98
N LEU A 225 11.05 -14.89 5.36
CA LEU A 225 9.91 -15.80 5.40
C LEU A 225 9.54 -16.32 4.01
N ALA A 226 9.55 -15.46 2.98
CA ALA A 226 9.32 -15.84 1.58
C ALA A 226 10.35 -16.87 1.11
N LYS A 227 11.64 -16.58 1.33
CA LYS A 227 12.74 -17.48 0.93
C LYS A 227 12.66 -18.81 1.67
N PHE A 228 12.29 -18.78 2.95
CA PHE A 228 12.09 -20.00 3.73
C PHE A 228 10.95 -20.84 3.16
N MET A 229 9.78 -20.22 2.89
CA MET A 229 8.64 -20.90 2.29
C MET A 229 8.94 -21.43 0.88
N ALA A 230 9.61 -20.63 0.04
CA ALA A 230 10.01 -21.04 -1.30
C ALA A 230 10.93 -22.26 -1.26
N ARG A 231 11.95 -22.25 -0.39
CA ARG A 231 12.83 -23.42 -0.19
C ARG A 231 12.06 -24.66 0.28
N LEU A 232 11.09 -24.49 1.19
CA LEU A 232 10.25 -25.60 1.63
C LEU A 232 9.37 -26.16 0.52
N ILE A 233 8.87 -25.30 -0.37
CA ILE A 233 8.12 -25.71 -1.56
C ILE A 233 9.06 -26.44 -2.51
N ASP A 234 10.18 -25.85 -2.92
CA ASP A 234 11.07 -26.40 -3.93
C ASP A 234 11.69 -27.76 -3.52
N GLN A 235 12.03 -27.93 -2.24
CA GLN A 235 12.67 -29.16 -1.76
C GLN A 235 11.70 -30.33 -1.52
N ARG A 236 10.41 -30.05 -1.29
CA ARG A 236 9.47 -31.05 -0.77
C ARG A 236 8.17 -31.15 -1.57
N ALA A 237 7.85 -30.17 -2.41
CA ALA A 237 6.62 -30.15 -3.18
C ALA A 237 6.80 -30.95 -4.47
N ILE A 238 6.20 -32.14 -4.51
CA ILE A 238 5.89 -32.81 -5.77
C ILE A 238 4.66 -32.09 -6.34
N ALA A 239 4.50 -32.05 -7.67
CA ALA A 239 3.38 -31.34 -8.32
C ALA A 239 1.99 -31.72 -7.75
N SER A 240 1.84 -32.95 -7.26
CA SER A 240 0.62 -33.46 -6.60
C SER A 240 0.36 -32.92 -5.19
N THR A 241 1.38 -32.40 -4.48
CA THR A 241 1.29 -31.94 -3.08
C THR A 241 1.31 -30.42 -2.90
N LYS A 242 1.39 -29.63 -4.00
CA LYS A 242 1.41 -28.16 -3.96
C LYS A 242 0.26 -27.54 -3.15
N TRP A 243 -0.92 -28.16 -3.15
CA TRP A 243 -2.09 -27.69 -2.38
C TRP A 243 -1.84 -27.64 -0.86
N ILE A 244 -1.00 -28.54 -0.33
CA ILE A 244 -0.63 -28.57 1.09
C ILE A 244 0.07 -27.26 1.47
N TYR A 245 0.88 -26.71 0.56
CA TYR A 245 1.59 -25.45 0.79
C TYR A 245 0.67 -24.24 0.72
N TYR A 246 -0.37 -24.27 -0.11
CA TYR A 246 -1.42 -23.26 -0.10
C TYR A 246 -2.19 -23.29 1.22
N CYS A 247 -2.59 -24.48 1.69
CA CYS A 247 -3.21 -24.63 3.01
C CYS A 247 -2.28 -24.18 4.15
N ALA A 248 -1.00 -24.54 4.12
CA ALA A 248 -0.02 -24.10 5.12
C ALA A 248 0.12 -22.56 5.12
N SER A 249 0.17 -21.93 3.96
CA SER A 249 0.26 -20.48 3.84
C SER A 249 -1.00 -19.79 4.35
N ILE A 250 -2.19 -20.37 4.12
CA ILE A 250 -3.46 -19.91 4.68
C ILE A 250 -3.47 -20.01 6.21
N CYS A 251 -2.95 -21.10 6.77
CA CYS A 251 -2.81 -21.28 8.21
C CYS A 251 -1.85 -20.23 8.80
N VAL A 252 -0.72 -19.95 8.14
CA VAL A 252 0.22 -18.90 8.56
C VAL A 252 -0.44 -17.52 8.52
N ALA A 253 -1.22 -17.19 7.47
CA ALA A 253 -1.99 -15.95 7.41
C ALA A 253 -3.01 -15.85 8.56
N SER A 254 -3.71 -16.94 8.87
CA SER A 254 -4.64 -17.02 10.00
C SER A 254 -3.93 -16.82 11.34
N LEU A 255 -2.74 -17.42 11.50
CA LEU A 255 -1.90 -17.26 12.69
C LEU A 255 -1.47 -15.80 12.88
N PHE A 256 -1.09 -15.10 11.80
CA PHE A 256 -0.74 -13.69 11.88
C PHE A 256 -1.93 -12.81 12.30
N TYR A 257 -3.13 -13.06 11.78
CA TYR A 257 -4.32 -12.37 12.27
C TYR A 257 -4.63 -12.71 13.75
N GLY A 258 -4.39 -13.96 14.17
CA GLY A 258 -4.48 -14.36 15.59
C GLY A 258 -3.50 -13.62 16.49
N ALA A 259 -2.24 -13.51 16.07
CA ALA A 259 -1.21 -12.74 16.76
C ALA A 259 -1.58 -11.24 16.83
N LEU A 260 -2.13 -10.68 15.75
CA LEU A 260 -2.64 -9.30 15.73
C LEU A 260 -3.80 -9.08 16.70
N TYR A 261 -4.72 -10.04 16.81
CA TYR A 261 -5.80 -9.97 17.80
C TYR A 261 -5.25 -9.94 19.22
N PHE A 262 -4.25 -10.79 19.52
CA PHE A 262 -3.59 -10.82 20.81
C PHE A 262 -2.85 -9.51 21.11
N MET A 263 -2.08 -8.99 20.15
CA MET A 263 -1.36 -7.73 20.27
C MET A 263 -2.30 -6.53 20.47
N LYS A 264 -3.44 -6.51 19.77
CA LYS A 264 -4.49 -5.52 20.01
C LYS A 264 -5.01 -5.60 21.44
N ARG A 265 -5.27 -6.81 21.96
CA ARG A 265 -5.76 -7.00 23.34
C ARG A 265 -4.76 -6.52 24.39
N LEU A 266 -3.46 -6.70 24.15
CA LEU A 266 -2.39 -6.14 24.99
C LEU A 266 -2.36 -4.61 24.91
N SER A 267 -2.47 -4.07 23.69
CA SER A 267 -2.52 -2.63 23.44
C SER A 267 -3.72 -1.97 24.14
N ASP A 268 -4.91 -2.58 24.05
CA ASP A 268 -6.14 -2.13 24.72
C ASP A 268 -5.96 -2.03 26.25
N ARG A 269 -5.17 -2.94 26.85
CA ARG A 269 -4.87 -2.89 28.30
C ARG A 269 -3.94 -1.72 28.64
N GLU A 270 -2.97 -1.44 27.80
CA GLU A 270 -1.97 -0.39 28.05
C GLU A 270 -2.51 1.02 27.77
N PHE A 271 -3.31 1.19 26.71
CA PHE A 271 -3.92 2.48 26.36
C PHE A 271 -4.95 2.96 27.38
N ARG A 272 -5.53 2.07 28.18
CA ARG A 272 -6.47 2.42 29.26
C ARG A 272 -5.81 3.07 30.48
N LYS A 273 -4.49 2.99 30.63
CA LYS A 273 -3.78 3.61 31.76
C LYS A 273 -3.73 5.13 31.57
N PRO A 274 -3.98 5.98 32.57
CA PRO A 274 -3.72 7.41 32.44
C PRO A 274 -2.21 7.68 32.41
N LEU A 275 -1.75 8.68 31.63
CA LEU A 275 -0.34 9.08 31.59
C LEU A 275 -0.01 10.28 32.49
N TYR A 276 -1.00 11.14 32.75
CA TYR A 276 -0.90 12.34 33.57
C TYR A 276 -2.27 12.63 34.22
N VAL A 277 -2.30 13.50 35.23
CA VAL A 277 -3.53 13.90 35.92
C VAL A 277 -4.48 14.63 34.97
N GLY A 278 -5.75 14.21 34.89
CA GLY A 278 -6.72 14.79 33.96
C GLY A 278 -6.60 14.30 32.51
N HIS A 279 -5.81 13.26 32.25
CA HIS A 279 -5.73 12.64 30.92
C HIS A 279 -7.08 12.05 30.51
N VAL A 280 -7.74 12.68 29.53
CA VAL A 280 -8.96 12.14 28.93
C VAL A 280 -8.58 10.93 28.08
N ILE A 281 -8.93 9.73 28.55
CA ILE A 281 -8.63 8.46 27.88
C ILE A 281 -9.43 8.38 26.58
N GLY A 282 -8.75 8.64 25.46
CA GLY A 282 -9.35 8.67 24.13
C GLY A 282 -10.26 9.89 23.96
N GLN A 283 -10.01 10.71 22.93
CA GLN A 283 -11.09 11.53 22.41
C GLN A 283 -12.18 10.54 21.99
N GLN A 284 -13.27 10.46 22.75
CA GLN A 284 -14.52 9.89 22.23
C GLN A 284 -14.88 10.78 21.06
N THR A 285 -14.35 10.44 19.88
CA THR A 285 -14.78 11.07 18.64
C THR A 285 -16.29 10.89 18.62
N PRO A 286 -17.07 11.98 18.61
CA PRO A 286 -18.51 11.88 18.58
C PRO A 286 -18.87 10.94 17.43
N LYS A 287 -19.80 10.02 17.65
CA LYS A 287 -20.23 9.01 16.65
C LYS A 287 -20.53 9.72 15.33
N ALA A 288 -19.56 9.79 14.42
CA ALA A 288 -19.74 10.46 13.15
C ALA A 288 -20.76 9.65 12.35
N LYS A 289 -22.00 10.13 12.32
CA LYS A 289 -23.17 9.43 11.77
C LYS A 289 -23.20 9.37 10.24
N THR A 290 -22.20 9.90 9.55
CA THR A 290 -22.24 10.02 8.09
C THR A 290 -21.55 8.84 7.42
N ASN A 291 -22.36 7.88 6.95
CA ASN A 291 -21.97 7.00 5.86
C ASN A 291 -21.72 7.86 4.62
N VAL A 292 -20.49 8.29 4.39
CA VAL A 292 -20.14 9.05 3.19
C VAL A 292 -20.07 8.07 2.02
N GLY A 293 -21.05 8.14 1.12
CA GLY A 293 -21.05 7.36 -0.12
C GLY A 293 -19.94 7.80 -1.08
N LEU A 294 -19.54 6.95 -2.04
CA LEU A 294 -18.46 7.26 -3.00
C LEU A 294 -18.71 8.58 -3.77
N SER A 295 -19.95 8.82 -4.19
CA SER A 295 -20.35 10.08 -4.84
C SER A 295 -20.17 11.30 -3.93
N GLN A 296 -20.51 11.17 -2.65
CA GLN A 296 -20.31 12.25 -1.67
C GLN A 296 -18.81 12.48 -1.41
N SER A 297 -18.03 11.41 -1.29
CA SER A 297 -16.57 11.48 -1.16
C SER A 297 -15.93 12.22 -2.34
N LEU A 298 -16.31 11.88 -3.57
CA LEU A 298 -15.82 12.58 -4.76
C LEU A 298 -16.22 14.06 -4.76
N ARG A 299 -17.47 14.37 -4.40
CA ARG A 299 -17.94 15.75 -4.28
C ARG A 299 -17.13 16.56 -3.24
N ILE A 300 -16.79 15.93 -2.12
CA ILE A 300 -15.93 16.54 -1.08
C ILE A 300 -14.53 16.80 -1.64
N VAL A 301 -13.92 15.82 -2.31
CA VAL A 301 -12.59 15.95 -2.92
C VAL A 301 -12.54 17.12 -3.89
N CYS A 302 -13.52 17.23 -4.80
CA CYS A 302 -13.55 18.31 -5.80
C CYS A 302 -13.78 19.70 -5.19
N ARG A 303 -14.37 19.80 -4.00
CA ARG A 303 -14.64 21.08 -3.32
C ARG A 303 -13.47 21.58 -2.48
N THR A 304 -12.57 20.68 -2.05
CA THR A 304 -11.47 21.01 -1.14
C THR A 304 -10.13 20.90 -1.89
N PRO A 305 -9.52 22.03 -2.31
CA PRO A 305 -8.36 22.02 -3.21
C PRO A 305 -7.14 21.23 -2.67
N TRP A 306 -6.83 21.37 -1.38
CA TRP A 306 -5.72 20.65 -0.79
C TRP A 306 -5.98 19.13 -0.74
N LEU A 307 -7.23 18.72 -0.50
CA LEU A 307 -7.65 17.32 -0.49
C LEU A 307 -7.61 16.72 -1.89
N LEU A 308 -8.01 17.50 -2.91
CA LEU A 308 -7.85 17.13 -4.32
C LEU A 308 -6.38 16.88 -4.65
N GLY A 309 -5.48 17.77 -4.24
CA GLY A 309 -4.03 17.59 -4.45
C GLY A 309 -3.51 16.30 -3.85
N MET A 310 -3.89 15.98 -2.61
CA MET A 310 -3.52 14.71 -1.97
C MET A 310 -4.13 13.48 -2.61
N CYS A 311 -5.41 13.54 -3.00
CA CYS A 311 -6.07 12.44 -3.69
C CYS A 311 -5.42 12.18 -5.05
N LEU A 312 -5.09 13.24 -5.80
CA LEU A 312 -4.39 13.12 -7.07
C LEU A 312 -2.99 12.54 -6.87
N PHE A 313 -2.27 12.95 -5.82
CA PHE A 313 -0.96 12.39 -5.49
C PHE A 313 -1.06 10.88 -5.17
N ALA A 314 -2.05 10.49 -4.36
CA ALA A 314 -2.33 9.10 -4.04
C ALA A 314 -2.68 8.27 -5.30
N VAL A 315 -3.54 8.81 -6.17
CA VAL A 315 -3.93 8.19 -7.44
C VAL A 315 -2.72 8.01 -8.35
N ALA A 316 -1.93 9.05 -8.55
CA ALA A 316 -0.77 9.03 -9.44
C ALA A 316 0.30 8.04 -8.97
N TYR A 317 0.62 8.04 -7.67
CA TYR A 317 1.55 7.08 -7.10
C TYR A 317 1.07 5.63 -7.29
N ASN A 318 -0.20 5.35 -6.98
CA ASN A 318 -0.71 3.97 -7.09
C ASN A 318 -0.90 3.53 -8.54
N PHE A 319 -1.21 4.46 -9.45
CA PHE A 319 -1.21 4.23 -10.89
C PHE A 319 0.20 3.82 -11.36
N ALA A 320 1.20 4.64 -11.04
CA ALA A 320 2.60 4.40 -11.37
C ALA A 320 3.11 3.06 -10.81
N SER A 321 2.87 2.81 -9.51
CA SER A 321 3.30 1.56 -8.87
C SER A 321 2.63 0.31 -9.45
N ALA A 322 1.39 0.39 -9.92
CA ALA A 322 0.72 -0.74 -10.57
C ALA A 322 1.34 -1.01 -11.95
N ILE A 323 1.59 0.05 -12.73
CA ILE A 323 2.30 -0.05 -14.01
C ILE A 323 3.71 -0.62 -13.83
N ASP A 324 4.49 -0.14 -12.86
CA ASP A 324 5.85 -0.63 -12.58
C ASP A 324 5.86 -2.14 -12.27
N SER A 325 4.85 -2.60 -11.52
CA SER A 325 4.68 -4.01 -11.19
C SER A 325 4.41 -4.84 -12.45
N VAL A 326 3.50 -4.40 -13.33
CA VAL A 326 3.19 -5.10 -14.58
C VAL A 326 4.39 -5.10 -15.52
N THR A 327 5.05 -3.95 -15.72
CA THR A 327 6.25 -3.83 -16.56
C THR A 327 7.38 -4.74 -16.08
N SER A 328 7.54 -4.89 -14.75
CA SER A 328 8.52 -5.84 -14.18
C SER A 328 8.24 -7.29 -14.56
N MET A 329 6.97 -7.72 -14.53
CA MET A 329 6.61 -9.07 -14.91
C MET A 329 6.97 -9.34 -16.38
N TYR A 330 6.60 -8.44 -17.29
CA TYR A 330 6.93 -8.60 -18.72
C TYR A 330 8.45 -8.56 -18.98
N SER A 331 9.18 -7.70 -18.29
CA SER A 331 10.63 -7.59 -18.47
C SER A 331 11.36 -8.85 -17.97
N PHE A 332 10.91 -9.43 -16.86
CA PHE A 332 11.48 -10.68 -16.35
C PHE A 332 11.12 -11.89 -17.21
N VAL A 333 9.89 -11.98 -17.73
CA VAL A 333 9.50 -13.03 -18.69
C VAL A 333 10.36 -12.93 -19.95
N ALA A 334 10.51 -11.73 -20.51
CA ALA A 334 11.32 -11.54 -21.69
C ALA A 334 12.80 -11.87 -21.48
N TYR A 335 13.35 -11.54 -20.30
CA TYR A 335 14.72 -11.90 -19.97
C TYR A 335 14.86 -13.42 -19.81
N SER A 336 13.90 -14.11 -19.19
CA SER A 336 13.95 -15.58 -19.11
C SER A 336 13.87 -16.23 -20.49
N ASP A 337 12.98 -15.74 -21.35
CA ASP A 337 12.81 -16.29 -22.70
C ASP A 337 14.08 -16.10 -23.54
N PHE A 338 14.73 -14.94 -23.40
CA PHE A 338 16.02 -14.68 -24.03
C PHE A 338 17.12 -15.64 -23.56
N LEU A 339 17.20 -15.92 -22.25
CA LEU A 339 18.18 -16.85 -21.68
C LEU A 339 17.92 -18.31 -22.13
N GLN A 340 16.66 -18.71 -22.22
CA GLN A 340 16.28 -20.03 -22.73
C GLN A 340 16.65 -20.20 -24.21
N GLN A 341 16.48 -19.15 -25.01
CA GLN A 341 16.88 -19.15 -26.42
C GLN A 341 18.40 -19.05 -26.61
N ASN A 342 19.12 -18.46 -25.63
CA ASN A 342 20.57 -18.25 -25.69
C ASN A 342 21.28 -18.82 -24.45
N PRO A 343 21.35 -20.15 -24.26
CA PRO A 343 21.89 -20.75 -23.04
C PRO A 343 23.36 -20.38 -22.76
N HIS A 344 24.14 -20.11 -23.79
CA HIS A 344 25.55 -19.68 -23.68
C HIS A 344 25.72 -18.31 -22.99
N MET A 345 24.67 -17.49 -22.95
CA MET A 345 24.65 -16.20 -22.25
C MET A 345 24.23 -16.34 -20.77
N ASN A 346 23.84 -17.54 -20.33
CA ASN A 346 23.45 -17.78 -18.96
C ASN A 346 24.69 -17.90 -18.06
N ARG A 347 24.94 -16.87 -17.23
CA ARG A 347 26.03 -16.86 -16.26
C ARG A 347 25.83 -17.81 -15.08
N ASN A 348 24.62 -18.32 -14.86
CA ASN A 348 24.30 -19.21 -13.73
C ASN A 348 23.61 -20.51 -14.22
N PRO A 349 24.32 -21.37 -14.99
CA PRO A 349 23.75 -22.63 -15.44
C PRO A 349 23.35 -23.50 -14.24
N GLY A 350 22.06 -23.82 -14.12
CA GLY A 350 21.52 -24.69 -13.06
C GLY A 350 20.58 -24.02 -12.05
N GLN A 351 20.49 -22.69 -12.00
CA GLN A 351 19.32 -22.02 -11.39
C GLN A 351 18.23 -21.97 -12.45
N GLY A 352 17.11 -22.66 -12.25
CA GLY A 352 16.09 -22.82 -13.28
C GLY A 352 15.72 -21.51 -13.97
N ASP A 353 15.88 -21.46 -15.30
CA ASP A 353 15.63 -20.31 -16.18
C ASP A 353 14.14 -19.95 -16.32
N SER A 354 13.35 -20.32 -15.31
CA SER A 354 11.94 -19.98 -15.22
C SER A 354 11.78 -18.50 -14.87
N SER A 355 10.77 -17.86 -15.48
CA SER A 355 10.43 -16.46 -15.20
C SER A 355 10.12 -16.23 -13.71
N SER A 356 9.60 -17.25 -13.01
CA SER A 356 9.30 -17.20 -11.57
C SER A 356 10.57 -17.11 -10.71
N ALA A 357 11.59 -17.93 -10.99
CA ALA A 357 12.86 -17.90 -10.27
C ALA A 357 13.58 -16.56 -10.45
N LEU A 358 13.63 -16.06 -11.68
CA LEU A 358 14.22 -14.77 -12.01
C LEU A 358 13.48 -13.61 -11.33
N SER A 359 12.15 -13.59 -11.42
CA SER A 359 11.32 -12.57 -10.76
C SER A 359 11.51 -12.59 -9.24
N SER A 360 11.54 -13.79 -8.64
CA SER A 360 11.75 -13.97 -7.20
C SER A 360 13.10 -13.43 -6.73
N LYS A 361 14.17 -13.64 -7.52
CA LYS A 361 15.52 -13.11 -7.23
C LYS A 361 15.52 -11.58 -7.17
N TYR A 362 15.09 -10.91 -8.24
CA TYR A 362 15.10 -9.44 -8.30
C TYR A 362 14.14 -8.82 -7.28
N LYS A 363 12.92 -9.33 -7.13
CA LYS A 363 11.96 -8.83 -6.13
C LYS A 363 12.44 -9.01 -4.70
N SER A 364 13.15 -10.10 -4.39
CA SER A 364 13.74 -10.32 -3.06
C SER A 364 14.79 -9.26 -2.73
N ILE A 365 15.66 -8.95 -3.69
CA ILE A 365 16.68 -7.90 -3.56
C ILE A 365 16.00 -6.54 -3.42
N GLU A 366 15.03 -6.24 -4.27
CA GLU A 366 14.24 -5.02 -4.25
C GLU A 366 13.56 -4.79 -2.89
N CYS A 367 12.87 -5.80 -2.36
CA CYS A 367 12.18 -5.70 -1.06
C CYS A 367 13.18 -5.51 0.09
N PHE A 368 14.30 -6.22 0.06
CA PHE A 368 15.37 -6.06 1.04
C PHE A 368 15.93 -4.64 1.04
N LEU A 369 16.32 -4.12 -0.14
CA LEU A 369 16.86 -2.78 -0.29
C LEU A 369 15.83 -1.71 0.07
N THR A 370 14.57 -1.89 -0.35
CA THR A 370 13.47 -0.97 0.00
C THR A 370 13.36 -0.83 1.51
N SER A 371 13.36 -1.97 2.21
CA SER A 371 13.28 -2.00 3.67
C SER A 371 14.50 -1.35 4.31
N ALA A 372 15.71 -1.73 3.90
CA ALA A 372 16.95 -1.24 4.49
C ALA A 372 17.10 0.28 4.32
N ILE A 373 16.86 0.79 3.10
CA ILE A 373 16.93 2.22 2.81
C ILE A 373 15.82 2.98 3.56
N SER A 374 14.59 2.46 3.58
CA SER A 374 13.48 3.16 4.26
C SER A 374 13.70 3.24 5.77
N VAL A 375 14.18 2.15 6.39
CA VAL A 375 14.55 2.10 7.81
C VAL A 375 15.70 3.07 8.10
N TYR A 376 16.75 3.05 7.28
CA TYR A 376 17.87 3.97 7.42
C TYR A 376 17.43 5.43 7.36
N LEU A 377 16.66 5.82 6.34
CA LEU A 377 16.15 7.19 6.20
C LEU A 377 15.29 7.63 7.41
N MET A 378 14.45 6.74 7.96
CA MET A 378 13.62 7.06 9.12
C MET A 378 14.40 7.21 10.43
N LEU A 379 15.54 6.52 10.57
CA LEU A 379 16.40 6.60 11.75
C LEU A 379 17.32 7.82 11.72
N VAL A 380 17.65 8.35 10.54
CA VAL A 380 18.57 9.48 10.40
C VAL A 380 17.91 10.79 10.87
N PRO A 381 18.42 11.48 11.90
CA PRO A 381 17.86 12.74 12.40
C PRO A 381 17.84 13.85 11.34
N VAL A 382 18.81 13.83 10.42
CA VAL A 382 18.91 14.77 9.30
C VAL A 382 17.67 14.69 8.41
N PHE A 383 17.08 13.51 8.23
CA PHE A 383 15.88 13.34 7.43
C PHE A 383 14.70 14.17 7.96
N LYS A 384 14.50 14.16 9.28
CA LYS A 384 13.48 15.00 9.94
C LYS A 384 13.77 16.49 9.79
N ARG A 385 15.05 16.89 9.87
CA ARG A 385 15.46 18.28 9.67
C ARG A 385 15.20 18.74 8.23
N ILE A 386 15.50 17.90 7.24
CA ILE A 386 15.20 18.18 5.82
C ILE A 386 13.70 18.35 5.60
N PHE A 387 12.86 17.52 6.23
CA PHE A 387 11.41 17.73 6.17
C PHE A 387 10.99 19.08 6.77
N GLY A 388 11.61 19.50 7.88
CA GLY A 388 11.37 20.80 8.48
C GLY A 388 11.75 21.99 7.60
N THR A 389 12.83 21.88 6.80
CA THR A 389 13.31 22.97 5.95
C THR A 389 12.62 23.02 4.59
N VAL A 390 12.52 21.89 3.89
CA VAL A 390 11.98 21.83 2.52
C VAL A 390 10.45 21.61 2.52
N GLY A 391 9.91 21.07 3.62
CA GLY A 391 8.49 20.83 3.79
C GLY A 391 7.91 19.80 2.82
N ILE A 392 6.58 19.86 2.68
CA ILE A 392 5.80 18.96 1.82
C ILE A 392 6.25 19.00 0.35
N LEU A 393 6.57 20.19 -0.19
CA LEU A 393 6.90 20.35 -1.60
C LEU A 393 8.17 19.59 -1.98
N GLY A 394 9.23 19.70 -1.18
CA GLY A 394 10.48 18.97 -1.43
C GLY A 394 10.31 17.47 -1.44
N PHE A 395 9.60 16.95 -0.44
CA PHE A 395 9.33 15.52 -0.35
C PHE A 395 8.47 15.05 -1.52
N ALA A 396 7.48 15.84 -1.94
CA ALA A 396 6.65 15.53 -3.10
C ALA A 396 7.48 15.51 -4.40
N ALA A 397 8.41 16.46 -4.56
CA ALA A 397 9.34 16.50 -5.69
C ALA A 397 10.18 15.22 -5.77
N VAL A 398 10.71 14.76 -4.64
CA VAL A 398 11.49 13.51 -4.57
C VAL A 398 10.64 12.31 -4.98
N VAL A 399 9.39 12.21 -4.52
CA VAL A 399 8.49 11.11 -4.94
C VAL A 399 8.21 11.17 -6.44
N CYS A 400 7.91 12.36 -6.97
CA CYS A 400 7.66 12.53 -8.41
C CYS A 400 8.88 12.08 -9.21
N ALA A 401 10.08 12.56 -8.85
CA ALA A 401 11.32 12.20 -9.52
C ALA A 401 11.65 10.71 -9.41
N ALA A 402 11.47 10.12 -8.21
CA ALA A 402 11.69 8.70 -7.96
C ALA A 402 10.78 7.81 -8.80
N CYS A 403 9.56 8.26 -9.10
CA CYS A 403 8.63 7.53 -9.95
C CYS A 403 8.84 7.79 -11.44
N THR A 404 9.28 8.98 -11.89
CA THR A 404 9.34 9.31 -13.33
C THR A 404 10.71 9.11 -13.98
N VAL A 405 11.81 9.38 -13.27
CA VAL A 405 13.16 9.32 -13.85
C VAL A 405 13.54 7.88 -14.24
N PRO A 406 13.31 6.86 -13.39
CA PRO A 406 13.62 5.48 -13.77
C PRO A 406 12.75 4.96 -14.91
N ASP A 407 11.50 5.41 -15.04
CA ASP A 407 10.60 5.00 -16.13
C ASP A 407 11.13 5.38 -17.51
N PHE A 408 11.77 6.55 -17.60
CA PHE A 408 12.39 6.98 -18.84
C PHE A 408 13.46 5.99 -19.29
N LEU A 409 14.29 5.52 -18.35
CA LEU A 409 15.32 4.53 -18.61
C LEU A 409 14.70 3.18 -18.96
N ILE A 410 13.67 2.73 -18.24
CA ILE A 410 12.94 1.50 -18.58
C ILE A 410 12.39 1.60 -20.01
N CYS A 411 11.74 2.71 -20.36
CA CYS A 411 11.20 2.93 -21.69
C CYS A 411 12.28 2.79 -22.79
N LEU A 412 13.47 3.33 -22.55
CA LEU A 412 14.60 3.23 -23.48
C LEU A 412 15.04 1.77 -23.65
N PHE A 413 15.27 1.05 -22.56
CA PHE A 413 15.73 -0.34 -22.62
C PHE A 413 14.65 -1.31 -23.13
N SER A 414 13.39 -1.15 -22.74
CA SER A 414 12.28 -1.92 -23.27
C SER A 414 12.13 -1.70 -24.78
N THR A 415 12.34 -0.48 -25.27
CA THR A 415 12.32 -0.18 -26.71
C THR A 415 13.47 -0.85 -27.47
N ILE A 416 14.67 -0.90 -26.88
CA ILE A 416 15.84 -1.57 -27.46
C ILE A 416 15.66 -3.10 -27.47
N ASN A 417 15.09 -3.67 -26.41
CA ASN A 417 15.00 -5.12 -26.23
C ASN A 417 13.76 -5.75 -26.88
N TYR A 418 12.70 -4.96 -27.11
CA TYR A 418 11.44 -5.47 -27.67
C TYR A 418 11.59 -6.29 -28.96
N PRO A 419 12.38 -5.85 -29.97
CA PRO A 419 12.52 -6.58 -31.23
C PRO A 419 13.14 -7.97 -31.08
N PHE A 420 14.01 -8.19 -30.08
CA PHE A 420 14.66 -9.48 -29.85
C PHE A 420 13.69 -10.56 -29.37
N THR A 421 12.60 -10.18 -28.69
CA THR A 421 11.56 -11.12 -28.24
C THR A 421 10.39 -11.28 -29.21
N HIS A 422 10.28 -10.39 -30.21
CA HIS A 422 9.13 -10.34 -31.14
C HIS A 422 9.58 -10.33 -32.60
N PHE A 423 10.54 -11.19 -32.97
CA PHE A 423 10.96 -11.43 -34.36
C PHE A 423 11.29 -10.15 -35.17
N GLY A 424 11.91 -9.16 -34.54
CA GLY A 424 12.29 -7.90 -35.20
C GLY A 424 11.17 -6.84 -35.27
N GLU A 425 9.99 -7.12 -34.71
CA GLU A 425 8.93 -6.11 -34.58
C GLU A 425 9.40 -4.94 -33.72
N ARG A 426 9.10 -3.72 -34.17
CA ARG A 426 9.43 -2.50 -33.42
C ARG A 426 8.37 -2.20 -32.38
N SER A 427 8.77 -1.59 -31.26
CA SER A 427 7.81 -0.97 -30.32
C SER A 427 7.03 0.15 -31.00
N LEU A 428 5.89 0.53 -30.43
CA LEU A 428 5.00 1.57 -30.99
C LEU A 428 5.73 2.88 -31.30
N PHE A 429 6.69 3.25 -30.45
CA PHE A 429 7.54 4.41 -30.63
C PHE A 429 9.00 4.00 -30.46
N THR A 430 9.73 3.94 -31.57
CA THR A 430 11.16 3.66 -31.59
C THR A 430 11.92 4.98 -31.70
N PHE A 431 12.82 5.27 -30.77
CA PHE A 431 13.66 6.50 -30.76
C PHE A 431 14.72 6.55 -31.88
N GLY A 432 14.50 5.86 -33.01
CA GLY A 432 15.53 5.66 -34.03
C GLY A 432 16.76 4.90 -33.54
N ILE A 433 16.69 4.27 -32.36
CA ILE A 433 17.79 3.49 -31.79
C ILE A 433 17.85 2.15 -32.53
N ASN A 434 18.95 1.91 -33.24
CA ASN A 434 19.22 0.59 -33.82
C ASN A 434 19.59 -0.40 -32.72
N SER A 435 18.72 -1.37 -32.48
CA SER A 435 18.90 -2.45 -31.52
C SER A 435 19.79 -3.55 -32.12
N ALA A 436 21.11 -3.32 -32.13
CA ALA A 436 22.09 -4.31 -32.57
C ALA A 436 22.45 -5.32 -31.47
N THR A 437 22.30 -4.92 -30.20
CA THR A 437 22.68 -5.71 -29.02
C THR A 437 21.53 -5.74 -28.02
N ALA A 438 21.28 -6.93 -27.45
CA ALA A 438 20.25 -7.15 -26.44
C ALA A 438 20.79 -6.84 -25.03
N TYR A 439 20.03 -6.11 -24.23
CA TYR A 439 20.39 -5.65 -22.88
C TYR A 439 19.33 -6.04 -21.84
N PHE A 440 18.88 -7.30 -21.85
CA PHE A 440 17.82 -7.77 -20.94
C PHE A 440 18.21 -7.73 -19.46
N GLU A 441 19.48 -7.98 -19.12
CA GLU A 441 19.97 -7.88 -17.73
C GLU A 441 19.85 -6.45 -17.19
N TRP A 442 20.17 -5.45 -18.03
CA TRP A 442 20.05 -4.05 -17.68
C TRP A 442 18.60 -3.60 -17.58
N GLU A 443 17.72 -4.04 -18.48
CA GLU A 443 16.28 -3.80 -18.38
C GLU A 443 15.73 -4.35 -17.06
N ALA A 444 16.04 -5.61 -16.72
CA ALA A 444 15.61 -6.22 -15.46
C ALA A 444 16.13 -5.47 -14.22
N PHE A 445 17.41 -5.05 -14.24
CA PHE A 445 18.00 -4.26 -13.16
C PHE A 445 17.36 -2.87 -13.02
N LEU A 446 17.09 -2.18 -14.12
CA LEU A 446 16.47 -0.85 -14.11
C LEU A 446 15.01 -0.92 -13.66
N VAL A 447 14.28 -1.96 -14.07
CA VAL A 447 12.90 -2.16 -13.63
C VAL A 447 12.84 -2.50 -12.13
N MET A 448 13.77 -3.31 -11.63
CA MET A 448 13.93 -3.52 -10.18
C MET A 448 14.25 -2.21 -9.47
N THR A 449 15.18 -1.41 -10.02
CA THR A 449 15.58 -0.12 -9.42
C THR A 449 14.45 0.91 -9.42
N SER A 450 13.63 0.97 -10.48
CA SER A 450 12.44 1.82 -10.53
C SER A 450 11.45 1.43 -9.43
N ASN A 451 11.11 0.14 -9.33
CA ASN A 451 10.21 -0.35 -8.29
C ASN A 451 10.75 -0.04 -6.88
N LEU A 452 12.06 -0.22 -6.66
CA LEU A 452 12.76 0.15 -5.43
C LEU A 452 12.59 1.65 -5.12
N LEU A 453 12.91 2.52 -6.07
CA LEU A 453 12.83 3.98 -5.89
C LEU A 453 11.40 4.45 -5.67
N SER A 454 10.42 3.94 -6.43
CA SER A 454 8.99 4.18 -6.23
C SER A 454 8.55 3.77 -4.82
N LYS A 455 8.98 2.60 -4.32
CA LYS A 455 8.61 2.14 -2.96
C LYS A 455 9.31 2.93 -1.86
N VAL A 456 10.59 3.26 -2.00
CA VAL A 456 11.31 4.13 -1.05
C VAL A 456 10.68 5.53 -1.03
N GLY A 457 10.36 6.08 -2.20
CA GLY A 457 9.59 7.32 -2.36
C GLY A 457 8.30 7.27 -1.56
N LYS A 458 7.54 6.17 -1.66
CA LYS A 458 6.32 5.98 -0.88
C LYS A 458 6.57 5.97 0.62
N TYR A 459 7.36 5.01 1.08
CA TYR A 459 7.45 4.69 2.50
C TYR A 459 8.21 5.75 3.29
N SER A 460 9.21 6.38 2.69
CA SER A 460 10.02 7.41 3.37
C SER A 460 9.48 8.83 3.18
N PHE A 461 8.87 9.16 2.03
CA PHE A 461 8.50 10.54 1.72
C PHE A 461 6.98 10.75 1.66
N TYR A 462 6.26 10.01 0.81
CA TYR A 462 4.82 10.16 0.64
C TYR A 462 4.06 9.90 1.96
N ASP A 463 4.37 8.81 2.66
CA ASP A 463 3.70 8.49 3.92
C ASP A 463 3.97 9.56 5.00
N VAL A 464 5.16 10.18 5.02
CA VAL A 464 5.47 11.30 5.93
C VAL A 464 4.66 12.55 5.59
N ILE A 465 4.56 12.92 4.31
CA ILE A 465 3.72 14.05 3.85
C ILE A 465 2.28 13.82 4.29
N LYS A 466 1.75 12.66 3.91
CA LYS A 466 0.37 12.27 4.12
C LYS A 466 -0.03 12.35 5.58
N GLU A 467 0.81 11.80 6.45
CA GLU A 467 0.49 11.76 7.86
C GLU A 467 0.68 13.11 8.54
N SER A 468 1.70 13.88 8.14
CA SER A 468 1.93 15.25 8.62
C SER A 468 0.79 16.19 8.22
N LEU A 469 0.22 16.00 7.03
CA LEU A 469 -0.97 16.72 6.61
C LEU A 469 -2.21 16.27 7.39
N SER A 470 -2.36 14.96 7.65
CA SER A 470 -3.51 14.40 8.37
C SER A 470 -3.66 14.94 9.80
N VAL A 471 -2.54 15.26 10.43
CA VAL A 471 -2.40 15.92 11.73
C VAL A 471 -3.04 17.31 11.70
N LYS A 472 -2.89 18.07 10.61
CA LYS A 472 -3.48 19.42 10.46
C LYS A 472 -4.92 19.41 9.92
N ILE A 473 -5.55 18.24 9.76
CA ILE A 473 -6.98 18.15 9.47
C ILE A 473 -7.77 18.26 10.77
N ASP A 474 -8.86 19.03 10.72
CA ASP A 474 -9.91 19.08 11.74
C ASP A 474 -10.27 17.67 12.25
N PRO A 475 -10.15 17.41 13.58
CA PRO A 475 -10.43 16.11 14.17
C PRO A 475 -11.77 15.49 13.78
N GLU A 476 -12.81 16.31 13.58
CA GLU A 476 -14.15 15.82 13.22
C GLU A 476 -14.21 15.23 11.81
N LYS A 477 -13.45 15.81 10.87
CA LYS A 477 -13.45 15.43 9.45
C LYS A 477 -12.30 14.50 9.09
N ARG A 478 -11.30 14.37 9.97
CA ARG A 478 -10.07 13.60 9.73
C ARG A 478 -10.33 12.16 9.30
N ILE A 479 -11.25 11.46 9.98
CA ILE A 479 -11.58 10.06 9.66
C ILE A 479 -12.09 9.95 8.22
N ILE A 480 -12.98 10.87 7.82
CA ILE A 480 -13.57 10.90 6.49
C ILE A 480 -12.49 11.20 5.45
N TYR A 481 -11.73 12.29 5.63
CA TYR A 481 -10.72 12.72 4.67
C TYR A 481 -9.59 11.69 4.52
N LYS A 482 -9.12 11.10 5.62
CA LYS A 482 -8.15 10.01 5.59
C LYS A 482 -8.71 8.78 4.88
N GLY A 483 -9.95 8.38 5.18
CA GLY A 483 -10.63 7.30 4.45
C GLY A 483 -10.71 7.54 2.95
N ILE A 484 -10.84 8.80 2.51
CA ILE A 484 -10.85 9.16 1.09
C ILE A 484 -9.47 9.01 0.46
N PHE A 485 -8.42 9.69 0.95
CA PHE A 485 -7.12 9.64 0.28
C PHE A 485 -6.31 8.35 0.55
N ASP A 486 -6.46 7.71 1.72
CA ASP A 486 -5.81 6.44 2.03
C ASP A 486 -6.61 5.22 1.53
N GLY A 487 -7.94 5.29 1.61
CA GLY A 487 -8.80 4.16 1.25
C GLY A 487 -9.22 4.19 -0.21
N LEU A 488 -9.85 5.28 -0.65
CA LEU A 488 -10.50 5.36 -1.97
C LEU A 488 -9.50 5.73 -3.09
N ALA A 489 -8.74 6.81 -2.91
CA ALA A 489 -7.85 7.34 -3.96
C ALA A 489 -6.76 6.35 -4.36
N GLN A 490 -6.16 5.64 -3.38
CA GLN A 490 -5.16 4.60 -3.67
C GLN A 490 -5.72 3.48 -4.55
N LYS A 491 -6.96 3.07 -4.29
CA LYS A 491 -7.64 2.00 -5.04
C LYS A 491 -8.04 2.47 -6.44
N ILE A 492 -8.48 3.72 -6.58
CA ILE A 492 -8.77 4.33 -7.89
C ILE A 492 -7.50 4.37 -8.75
N GLY A 493 -6.33 4.70 -8.18
CA GLY A 493 -5.06 4.69 -8.94
C GLY A 493 -4.74 3.33 -9.56
N LYS A 494 -4.86 2.24 -8.77
CA LYS A 494 -4.68 0.87 -9.27
C LYS A 494 -5.71 0.51 -10.33
N LEU A 495 -6.98 0.82 -10.08
CA LEU A 495 -8.07 0.59 -11.03
C LEU A 495 -7.79 1.26 -12.38
N LEU A 496 -7.38 2.53 -12.37
CA LEU A 496 -7.06 3.29 -13.58
C LEU A 496 -5.88 2.67 -14.33
N ALA A 497 -4.86 2.17 -13.63
CA ALA A 497 -3.75 1.45 -14.25
C ALA A 497 -4.23 0.14 -14.89
N SER A 498 -5.09 -0.62 -14.21
CA SER A 498 -5.61 -1.88 -14.76
C SER A 498 -6.46 -1.64 -16.02
N ILE A 499 -7.38 -0.66 -15.97
CA ILE A 499 -8.19 -0.26 -17.13
C ILE A 499 -7.29 0.22 -18.26
N TYR A 500 -6.30 1.05 -17.97
CA TYR A 500 -5.35 1.55 -18.95
C TYR A 500 -4.62 0.42 -19.68
N VAL A 501 -4.05 -0.55 -18.95
CA VAL A 501 -3.34 -1.68 -19.58
C VAL A 501 -4.30 -2.56 -20.38
N ILE A 502 -5.50 -2.86 -19.85
CA ILE A 502 -6.52 -3.63 -20.58
C ILE A 502 -6.87 -2.93 -21.89
N VAL A 503 -7.13 -1.62 -21.86
CA VAL A 503 -7.47 -0.85 -23.07
C VAL A 503 -6.34 -0.89 -24.07
N LEU A 504 -5.08 -0.66 -23.67
CA LEU A 504 -3.95 -0.66 -24.60
C LEU A 504 -3.68 -2.04 -25.22
N VAL A 505 -3.71 -3.11 -24.41
CA VAL A 505 -3.53 -4.48 -24.92
C VAL A 505 -4.59 -4.82 -25.97
N ASN A 506 -5.85 -4.40 -25.74
CA ASN A 506 -6.93 -4.67 -26.68
C ASN A 506 -6.91 -3.78 -27.92
N VAL A 507 -6.60 -2.48 -27.78
CA VAL A 507 -6.55 -1.53 -28.91
C VAL A 507 -5.39 -1.87 -29.85
N PHE A 508 -4.22 -2.21 -29.31
CA PHE A 508 -3.04 -2.50 -30.13
C PHE A 508 -2.92 -3.99 -30.48
N HIS A 509 -3.76 -4.86 -29.92
CA HIS A 509 -3.68 -6.31 -30.07
C HIS A 509 -2.29 -6.89 -29.73
N LYS A 510 -1.58 -6.25 -28.79
CA LYS A 510 -0.26 -6.67 -28.30
C LYS A 510 -0.33 -6.97 -26.81
N ASN A 511 -0.10 -8.24 -26.45
CA ASN A 511 -0.12 -8.73 -25.06
C ASN A 511 1.21 -8.46 -24.32
N ASP A 512 1.91 -7.37 -24.62
CA ASP A 512 3.18 -7.03 -23.98
C ASP A 512 3.26 -5.51 -23.73
N VAL A 513 3.34 -5.13 -22.46
CA VAL A 513 3.35 -3.72 -22.03
C VAL A 513 4.58 -2.95 -22.54
N ARG A 514 5.67 -3.67 -22.84
CA ARG A 514 6.89 -3.07 -23.39
C ARG A 514 6.65 -2.44 -24.76
N TYR A 515 5.65 -2.93 -25.51
CA TYR A 515 5.27 -2.36 -26.81
C TYR A 515 4.88 -0.88 -26.71
N PHE A 516 4.19 -0.51 -25.64
CA PHE A 516 3.67 0.84 -25.39
C PHE A 516 4.35 1.54 -24.20
N ALA A 517 5.61 1.18 -23.90
CA ALA A 517 6.38 1.75 -22.81
C ALA A 517 6.52 3.28 -22.91
N PHE A 518 6.75 3.81 -24.11
CA PHE A 518 6.88 5.26 -24.33
C PHE A 518 5.60 6.03 -24.07
N LEU A 519 4.47 5.54 -24.59
CA LEU A 519 3.16 6.13 -24.33
C LEU A 519 2.87 6.17 -22.82
N THR A 520 3.22 5.07 -22.14
CA THR A 520 3.08 4.95 -20.68
C THR A 520 3.95 5.95 -19.93
N PHE A 521 5.20 6.14 -20.35
CA PHE A 521 6.08 7.16 -19.79
C PHE A 521 5.49 8.57 -19.95
N MET A 522 5.00 8.93 -21.15
CA MET A 522 4.42 10.25 -21.41
C MET A 522 3.21 10.53 -20.52
N ILE A 523 2.31 9.56 -20.37
CA ILE A 523 1.13 9.67 -19.50
C ILE A 523 1.55 9.84 -18.03
N ARG A 524 2.53 9.05 -17.57
CA ARG A 524 3.06 9.17 -16.20
C ARG A 524 3.73 10.51 -15.95
N ALA A 525 4.56 10.98 -16.88
CA ALA A 525 5.22 12.28 -16.77
C ALA A 525 4.20 13.43 -16.70
N ALA A 526 3.16 13.41 -17.54
CA ALA A 526 2.07 14.37 -17.49
C ALA A 526 1.31 14.33 -16.15
N LEU A 527 1.01 13.12 -15.67
CA LEU A 527 0.31 12.92 -14.40
C LEU A 527 1.12 13.43 -13.20
N PHE A 528 2.41 13.14 -13.12
CA PHE A 528 3.28 13.64 -12.05
C PHE A 528 3.58 15.13 -12.19
N GLY A 529 3.63 15.69 -13.40
CA GLY A 529 3.67 17.15 -13.60
C GLY A 529 2.44 17.85 -13.00
N LEU A 530 1.24 17.28 -13.23
CA LEU A 530 0.01 17.78 -12.63
C LEU A 530 0.00 17.65 -11.09
N VAL A 531 0.45 16.50 -10.57
CA VAL A 531 0.61 16.29 -9.11
C VAL A 531 1.54 17.33 -8.51
N PHE A 532 2.71 17.54 -9.11
CA PHE A 532 3.70 18.49 -8.62
C PHE A 532 3.11 19.90 -8.52
N PHE A 533 2.39 20.34 -9.56
CA PHE A 533 1.70 21.63 -9.54
C PHE A 533 0.66 21.73 -8.42
N MET A 534 -0.13 20.68 -8.18
CA MET A 534 -1.11 20.66 -7.08
C MET A 534 -0.44 20.64 -5.70
N MET A 535 0.71 20.00 -5.57
CA MET A 535 1.46 19.95 -4.31
C MET A 535 2.07 21.30 -3.92
N ILE A 536 2.31 22.23 -4.86
CA ILE A 536 2.67 23.61 -4.55
C ILE A 536 1.56 24.29 -3.74
N LYS A 537 0.29 24.10 -4.14
CA LYS A 537 -0.87 24.65 -3.42
C LYS A 537 -1.04 24.00 -2.04
N VAL A 538 -0.97 22.66 -1.98
CA VAL A 538 -1.04 21.92 -0.72
C VAL A 538 0.04 22.38 0.26
N HIS A 539 1.27 22.60 -0.23
CA HIS A 539 2.37 23.08 0.59
C HIS A 539 2.11 24.48 1.16
N ALA A 540 1.58 25.40 0.34
CA ALA A 540 1.24 26.75 0.79
C ALA A 540 0.17 26.73 1.90
N ASP A 541 -0.90 25.97 1.72
CA ASP A 541 -1.98 25.84 2.71
C ASP A 541 -1.49 25.17 3.99
N TYR A 542 -0.66 24.12 3.88
CA TYR A 542 -0.03 23.49 5.03
C TYR A 542 0.88 24.46 5.80
N LYS A 543 1.70 25.26 5.11
CA LYS A 543 2.59 26.22 5.76
C LYS A 543 1.81 27.28 6.53
N ARG A 544 0.70 27.79 5.97
CA ARG A 544 -0.21 28.71 6.68
C ARG A 544 -0.82 28.08 7.92
N ALA A 545 -1.30 26.84 7.82
CA ALA A 545 -1.87 26.11 8.96
C ALA A 545 -0.84 25.82 10.07
N VAL A 546 0.43 25.59 9.70
CA VAL A 546 1.52 25.43 10.67
C VAL A 546 1.87 26.77 11.33
N GLN A 547 1.97 27.85 10.56
CA GLN A 547 2.34 29.18 11.07
C GLN A 547 1.29 29.78 12.01
N ASN A 548 0.00 29.59 11.69
CA ASN A 548 -1.10 30.14 12.47
C ASN A 548 -1.60 29.20 13.58
N ASP A 549 -1.00 28.01 13.69
CA ASP A 549 -1.47 26.89 14.50
C ASP A 549 -2.96 26.56 14.34
N THR A 550 -3.48 26.72 13.12
CA THR A 550 -4.86 26.39 12.77
C THR A 550 -4.95 25.05 12.03
N TYR A 551 -6.17 24.54 11.88
CA TYR A 551 -6.44 23.44 10.95
C TYR A 551 -6.43 23.94 9.49
N LEU A 552 -6.30 23.00 8.56
CA LEU A 552 -6.46 23.28 7.13
C LEU A 552 -7.87 23.80 6.87
N ASP A 553 -7.95 25.07 6.47
CA ASP A 553 -9.23 25.72 6.24
C ASP A 553 -9.95 25.08 5.04
N ASN A 554 -11.24 24.79 5.23
CA ASN A 554 -12.13 24.29 4.17
C ASN A 554 -12.92 25.43 3.52
N SER A 555 -12.83 26.65 4.08
CA SER A 555 -13.45 27.82 3.49
C SER A 555 -12.66 28.15 2.22
N GLY A 556 -13.25 27.87 1.06
CA GLY A 556 -12.77 28.36 -0.23
C GLY A 556 -12.85 29.89 -0.36
N LYS A 557 -12.88 30.63 0.76
CA LYS A 557 -12.73 32.07 0.80
C LYS A 557 -11.25 32.36 0.58
N SER A 558 -10.90 32.61 -0.67
CA SER A 558 -9.72 33.42 -0.98
C SER A 558 -9.71 34.63 -0.03
N PRO A 559 -8.55 35.03 0.56
CA PRO A 559 -8.44 36.17 1.49
C PRO A 559 -8.82 37.53 0.88
N VAL A 560 -9.35 37.55 -0.34
CA VAL A 560 -9.88 38.72 -1.05
C VAL A 560 -11.36 38.97 -0.72
N GLY A 561 -12.08 38.01 -0.11
CA GLY A 561 -13.53 38.13 0.15
C GLY A 561 -13.92 38.87 1.44
N ASP A 562 -13.05 38.93 2.45
CA ASP A 562 -13.42 39.47 3.77
C ASP A 562 -13.32 41.01 3.88
N ARG A 563 -13.09 41.71 2.76
CA ARG A 563 -13.22 43.18 2.70
C ARG A 563 -14.58 43.69 2.25
N LEU A 564 -15.48 42.82 1.75
CA LEU A 564 -16.80 43.25 1.25
C LEU A 564 -17.94 42.99 2.24
N ASP A 565 -17.76 42.07 3.19
CA ASP A 565 -18.81 41.76 4.17
C ASP A 565 -18.79 42.69 5.40
N SER A 566 -17.80 43.58 5.54
CA SER A 566 -17.73 44.57 6.64
C SER A 566 -18.33 45.95 6.30
N GLU A 567 -18.75 46.19 5.06
CA GLU A 567 -19.34 47.48 4.64
C GLU A 567 -20.87 47.45 4.43
N THR A 568 -21.53 46.30 4.56
CA THR A 568 -23.00 46.19 4.37
C THR A 568 -23.80 46.05 5.67
N VAL A 569 -23.18 46.36 6.81
CA VAL A 569 -23.88 46.56 8.09
C VAL A 569 -23.47 47.91 8.67
N ARG A 570 -23.97 48.98 8.05
CA ARG A 570 -24.20 50.29 8.68
C ARG A 570 -25.42 50.95 8.06
#